data_AF-A0A9P6B237-F1
#
_entry.id   AF-A0A9P6B237-F1
#
_cell.length_a   1.000
_cell.length_b   1.000
_cell.length_c   1.000
_cell.angle_alpha   90.00
_cell.angle_beta   90.00
_cell.angle_gamma   90.00
#
_symmetry.space_group_name_H-M   'P 1'
#
loop_
_entity.id
_entity.type
_entity.pdbx_description
1 polymer ?
#
loop_
_entity_poly.entity_id
_entity_poly.type
_entity_poly.pdbx_seq_one_letter_code
_entity_poly.pdbx_strand_id
1 'polypeptide(L)'
;LVAWIAIHVLGLEDILHYIDDVFSYEMDPELVLYPPYNKYMPRKQVSLLLLWDYIGVLHEESQQVWGNSLEIIGFTVDLSAMTLTIPDKKRLDIIAAIRDFVDTSVSRSRPLRSWQRMLGWANWMLNAYPLLKPALRSSYAKISGKVIAHAPVLLNKAVIRDLSWFADHLALASCVRLLDATIW
;
A
#
# COMPACT_ATOMS: atom_id res chain seq x y z
N LEU A 1 20.52 4.70 -1.05
CA LEU A 1 21.64 5.63 -0.79
C LEU A 1 21.18 6.83 0.04
N VAL A 2 20.12 7.55 -0.34
CA VAL A 2 19.62 8.71 0.43
C VAL A 2 19.27 8.37 1.87
N ALA A 3 18.46 7.32 2.11
CA ALA A 3 18.15 6.85 3.46
C ALA A 3 19.41 6.43 4.25
N TRP A 4 20.41 5.87 3.57
CA TRP A 4 21.69 5.51 4.22
C TRP A 4 22.43 6.76 4.71
N ILE A 5 22.46 7.85 3.92
CA ILE A 5 23.08 9.12 4.34
C ILE A 5 22.31 9.71 5.52
N ALA A 6 20.97 9.74 5.45
CA ALA A 6 20.13 10.21 6.54
C ALA A 6 20.44 9.50 7.86
N ILE A 7 20.53 8.17 7.84
CA ILE A 7 20.79 7.36 9.05
C ILE A 7 22.24 7.50 9.52
N HIS A 8 23.22 7.29 8.63
CA HIS A 8 24.60 7.10 9.04
C HIS A 8 25.45 8.38 9.04
N VAL A 9 25.04 9.42 8.30
CA VAL A 9 25.78 10.69 8.22
C VAL A 9 25.09 11.76 9.04
N LEU A 10 23.76 11.85 8.96
CA LEU A 10 22.98 12.85 9.71
C LEU A 10 22.48 12.34 11.07
N GLY A 11 22.66 11.05 11.38
CA GLY A 11 22.24 10.47 12.65
C GLY A 11 20.71 10.45 12.82
N LEU A 12 19.95 10.45 11.73
CA LEU A 12 18.49 10.35 11.79
C LEU A 12 18.11 8.89 12.05
N GLU A 13 17.96 8.56 13.33
CA GLU A 13 17.56 7.23 13.78
C GLU A 13 16.12 6.90 13.37
N ASP A 14 15.87 5.62 13.15
CA ASP A 14 14.55 5.05 12.83
C ASP A 14 13.87 5.59 11.56
N ILE A 15 14.69 6.03 10.59
CA ILE A 15 14.20 6.27 9.22
C ILE A 15 13.92 4.93 8.54
N LEU A 16 12.64 4.70 8.24
CA LEU A 16 12.15 3.56 7.48
C LEU A 16 11.91 4.00 6.03
N HIS A 17 12.24 3.13 5.08
CA HIS A 17 12.15 3.43 3.66
C HIS A 17 11.63 2.22 2.88
N TYR A 18 10.59 2.42 2.09
CA TYR A 18 10.05 1.43 1.16
C TYR A 18 9.79 2.05 -0.20
N ILE A 19 10.60 1.68 -1.20
CA ILE A 19 10.58 2.22 -2.58
C ILE A 19 10.69 3.76 -2.60
N ASP A 20 9.58 4.48 -2.61
CA ASP A 20 9.44 5.93 -2.63
C ASP A 20 8.89 6.51 -1.32
N ASP A 21 8.34 5.65 -0.45
CA ASP A 21 7.84 6.06 0.86
C ASP A 21 8.96 6.11 1.90
N VAL A 22 9.12 7.25 2.56
CA VAL A 22 10.03 7.42 3.71
C VAL A 22 9.23 7.88 4.91
N PHE A 23 9.38 7.18 6.04
CA PHE A 23 8.62 7.43 7.25
C PHE A 23 9.45 7.16 8.50
N SER A 24 9.05 7.77 9.60
CA SER A 24 9.70 7.65 10.90
C SER A 24 8.68 7.98 11.99
N TYR A 25 9.03 7.67 13.24
CA TYR A 25 8.31 8.13 14.41
C TYR A 25 9.19 9.03 15.30
N GLU A 26 8.53 9.80 16.15
CA GLU A 26 9.13 10.63 17.20
C GLU A 26 8.07 10.82 18.29
N MET A 27 8.42 10.60 19.57
CA MET A 27 7.45 10.62 20.67
C MET A 27 7.03 12.05 21.03
N ASP A 28 7.99 12.96 21.09
CA ASP A 28 7.78 14.37 21.42
C ASP A 28 8.48 15.24 20.36
N PRO A 29 7.87 15.42 19.18
CA PRO A 29 8.54 16.10 18.08
C PRO A 29 8.69 17.59 18.35
N GLU A 30 9.95 18.06 18.30
CA GLU A 30 10.21 19.49 18.28
C GLU A 30 9.94 20.03 16.88
N LEU A 31 9.05 21.01 16.78
CA LEU A 31 8.70 21.63 15.51
C LEU A 31 9.69 22.76 15.18
N VAL A 32 10.25 22.69 13.99
CA VAL A 32 11.15 23.71 13.44
C VAL A 32 10.62 24.22 12.10
N LEU A 33 10.90 25.48 11.78
CA LEU A 33 10.48 26.06 10.52
C LEU A 33 11.25 25.42 9.37
N TYR A 34 10.53 24.91 8.37
CA TYR A 34 11.08 24.55 7.07
C TYR A 34 10.84 25.69 6.07
N PRO A 35 11.89 26.47 5.70
CA PRO A 35 11.71 27.67 4.90
C PRO A 35 11.08 27.46 3.52
N PRO A 36 11.43 26.41 2.74
CA PRO A 36 10.86 26.21 1.40
C PRO A 36 9.34 26.11 1.36
N TYR A 37 8.72 25.59 2.43
CA TYR A 37 7.26 25.52 2.57
C TYR A 37 6.68 26.52 3.57
N ASN A 38 7.54 27.32 4.22
CA ASN A 38 7.16 28.24 5.29
C ASN A 38 6.26 27.60 6.37
N LYS A 39 6.61 26.38 6.80
CA LYS A 39 5.79 25.54 7.69
C LYS A 39 6.61 24.98 8.85
N TYR A 40 6.02 24.92 10.04
CA TYR A 40 6.62 24.23 11.18
C TYR A 40 6.36 22.73 11.09
N MET A 41 7.43 21.94 11.13
CA MET A 41 7.39 20.48 10.94
C MET A 41 8.38 19.81 11.90
N PRO A 42 8.22 18.52 12.21
CA PRO A 42 9.15 17.79 13.08
C PRO A 42 10.60 17.94 12.63
N ARG A 43 11.52 18.22 13.57
CA ARG A 43 12.94 18.44 13.28
C ARG A 43 13.56 17.34 12.43
N LYS A 44 13.23 16.07 12.73
CA LYS A 44 13.72 14.93 11.96
C LYS A 44 13.27 14.98 10.49
N GLN A 45 12.00 15.34 10.27
CA GLN A 45 11.45 15.53 8.91
C GLN A 45 12.13 16.69 8.20
N VAL A 46 12.33 17.83 8.87
CA VAL A 46 13.03 18.99 8.29
C VAL A 46 14.48 18.65 7.92
N SER A 47 15.18 17.91 8.78
CA SER A 47 16.56 17.48 8.51
C SER A 47 16.65 16.58 7.27
N LEU A 48 15.66 15.72 7.06
CA LEU A 48 15.56 14.88 5.87
C LEU A 48 15.24 15.70 4.61
N LEU A 49 14.33 16.67 4.71
CA LEU A 49 13.98 17.54 3.58
C LEU A 49 15.17 18.41 3.15
N LEU A 50 15.93 18.94 4.11
CA LEU A 50 17.16 19.69 3.81
C LEU A 50 18.22 18.80 3.13
N LEU A 51 18.31 17.52 3.49
CA LEU A 51 19.16 16.57 2.77
C LEU A 51 18.69 16.41 1.33
N TRP A 52 17.38 16.28 1.10
CA TRP A 52 16.80 16.18 -0.24
C TRP A 52 17.07 17.42 -1.08
N ASP A 53 16.90 18.61 -0.52
CA ASP A 53 17.27 19.87 -1.16
C ASP A 53 18.75 19.88 -1.57
N TYR A 54 19.64 19.46 -0.66
CA TYR A 54 21.08 19.44 -0.89
C TYR A 54 21.49 18.52 -2.05
N ILE A 55 20.85 17.35 -2.17
CA ILE A 55 21.15 16.37 -3.23
C ILE A 55 20.30 16.54 -4.49
N GLY A 56 19.35 17.47 -4.49
CA GLY A 56 18.45 17.74 -5.61
C GLY A 56 17.34 16.70 -5.82
N VAL A 57 16.89 16.02 -4.75
CA VAL A 57 15.69 15.17 -4.80
C VAL A 57 14.46 16.06 -4.79
N LEU A 58 13.57 15.88 -5.76
CA LEU A 58 12.30 16.60 -5.81
C LEU A 58 11.34 16.05 -4.76
N HIS A 59 10.65 16.96 -4.07
CA HIS A 59 9.63 16.62 -3.07
C HIS A 59 8.53 17.68 -3.05
N GLU A 60 7.31 17.26 -2.69
CA GLU A 60 6.12 18.11 -2.68
C GLU A 60 5.55 18.29 -1.28
N GLU A 61 5.10 19.51 -0.95
CA GLU A 61 4.56 19.85 0.37
C GLU A 61 3.34 19.01 0.74
N SER A 62 2.49 18.72 -0.25
CA SER A 62 1.28 17.92 -0.10
C SER A 62 1.55 16.50 0.39
N GLN A 63 2.75 15.98 0.14
CA GLN A 63 3.19 14.65 0.55
C GLN A 63 3.92 14.67 1.91
N GLN A 64 4.28 15.85 2.42
CA GLN A 64 4.98 16.00 3.69
C GLN A 64 3.98 16.06 4.85
N VAL A 65 3.53 14.87 5.26
CA VAL A 65 2.54 14.68 6.33
C VAL A 65 3.20 14.22 7.63
N TRP A 66 2.61 14.61 8.77
CA TRP A 66 2.99 14.15 10.10
C TRP A 66 1.78 14.20 11.04
N GLY A 67 1.80 13.39 12.10
CA GLY A 67 0.72 13.31 13.10
C GLY A 67 0.46 11.88 13.58
N ASN A 68 -0.61 11.71 14.35
CA ASN A 68 -0.93 10.44 15.01
C ASN A 68 -1.62 9.41 14.09
N SER A 69 -2.08 9.83 12.91
CA SER A 69 -2.70 8.94 11.92
C SER A 69 -2.21 9.28 10.53
N LEU A 70 -1.52 8.34 9.87
CA LEU A 70 -0.90 8.55 8.56
C LEU A 70 -1.16 7.36 7.63
N GLU A 71 -1.20 7.62 6.32
CA GLU A 71 -1.15 6.56 5.32
C GLU A 71 0.32 6.23 5.01
N ILE A 72 0.76 5.02 5.32
CA ILE A 72 2.13 4.51 5.10
C ILE A 72 2.03 3.27 4.22
N ILE A 73 2.74 3.25 3.09
CA ILE A 73 2.74 2.16 2.09
C ILE A 73 1.33 1.68 1.69
N GLY A 74 0.35 2.59 1.81
CA GLY A 74 -1.06 2.38 1.52
C GLY A 74 -1.93 1.83 2.65
N PHE A 75 -1.41 1.72 3.87
CA PHE A 75 -2.17 1.43 5.10
C PHE A 75 -2.34 2.68 5.94
N THR A 76 -3.51 2.85 6.55
CA THR A 76 -3.74 3.83 7.60
C THR A 76 -3.17 3.29 8.92
N VAL A 77 -2.09 3.90 9.39
CA VAL A 77 -1.50 3.68 10.71
C VAL A 77 -2.08 4.72 11.65
N ASP A 78 -2.85 4.29 12.65
CA ASP A 78 -3.40 5.13 13.71
C ASP A 78 -2.75 4.76 15.05
N LEU A 79 -1.92 5.66 15.55
CA LEU A 79 -1.18 5.51 16.81
C LEU A 79 -2.08 5.68 18.04
N SER A 80 -3.21 6.40 17.93
CA SER A 80 -4.14 6.60 19.05
C SER A 80 -4.98 5.34 19.29
N ALA A 81 -5.42 4.70 18.20
CA ALA A 81 -6.14 3.43 18.26
C ALA A 81 -5.20 2.21 18.27
N MET A 82 -3.90 2.42 18.06
CA MET A 82 -2.89 1.36 17.85
C MET A 82 -3.30 0.39 16.73
N THR A 83 -3.81 0.91 15.62
CA THR A 83 -4.29 0.08 14.50
C THR A 83 -3.51 0.35 13.21
N LEU A 84 -3.37 -0.69 12.38
CA LEU A 84 -2.83 -0.59 11.03
C LEU A 84 -3.85 -1.19 10.06
N THR A 85 -4.49 -0.33 9.26
CA THR A 85 -5.71 -0.68 8.55
C THR A 85 -5.59 -0.41 7.05
N ILE A 86 -6.32 -1.14 6.21
CA ILE A 86 -6.46 -0.74 4.80
C ILE A 86 -7.62 0.24 4.72
N PRO A 87 -7.45 1.41 4.08
CA PRO A 87 -8.55 2.35 3.86
C PRO A 87 -9.76 1.65 3.25
N ASP A 88 -10.95 1.85 3.83
CA ASP A 88 -12.18 1.18 3.37
C ASP A 88 -12.45 1.41 1.89
N LYS A 89 -12.12 2.61 1.39
CA LYS A 89 -12.20 2.92 -0.04
C LYS A 89 -11.36 1.95 -0.89
N LYS A 90 -10.08 1.75 -0.55
CA LYS A 90 -9.20 0.81 -1.30
C LYS A 90 -9.73 -0.62 -1.24
N ARG A 91 -10.27 -1.03 -0.09
CA ARG A 91 -10.90 -2.34 0.10
C ARG A 91 -12.14 -2.50 -0.78
N LEU A 92 -13.03 -1.51 -0.80
CA LEU A 92 -14.24 -1.52 -1.62
C LEU A 92 -13.92 -1.45 -3.12
N ASP A 93 -12.93 -0.64 -3.50
CA ASP A 93 -12.50 -0.47 -4.88
C ASP A 93 -11.98 -1.79 -5.47
N ILE A 94 -11.17 -2.55 -4.72
CA ILE A 94 -10.72 -3.87 -5.20
C ILE A 94 -11.85 -4.90 -5.22
N ILE A 95 -12.77 -4.88 -4.27
CA ILE A 95 -13.96 -5.76 -4.29
C ILE A 95 -14.77 -5.49 -5.55
N ALA A 96 -15.03 -4.21 -5.87
CA ALA A 96 -15.71 -3.81 -7.08
C ALA A 96 -14.95 -4.24 -8.34
N ALA A 97 -13.63 -4.02 -8.38
CA ALA A 97 -12.79 -4.42 -9.50
C ALA A 97 -12.77 -5.95 -9.72
N ILE A 98 -12.76 -6.75 -8.65
CA ILE A 98 -12.84 -8.21 -8.77
C ILE A 98 -14.20 -8.63 -9.29
N ARG A 99 -15.30 -8.04 -8.78
CA ARG A 99 -16.67 -8.34 -9.21
C ARG A 99 -16.88 -8.03 -10.70
N ASP A 100 -16.40 -6.87 -11.16
CA ASP A 100 -16.42 -6.51 -12.59
C ASP A 100 -15.53 -7.43 -13.44
N PHE A 101 -14.36 -7.80 -12.90
CA PHE A 101 -13.43 -8.67 -13.59
C PHE A 101 -14.02 -10.07 -13.85
N VAL A 102 -14.74 -10.64 -12.87
CA VAL A 102 -15.37 -11.96 -13.00
C VAL A 102 -16.75 -11.94 -13.67
N ASP A 103 -17.34 -10.76 -13.89
CA ASP A 103 -18.64 -10.66 -14.56
C ASP A 103 -18.56 -11.14 -16.00
N THR A 104 -19.34 -12.17 -16.31
CA THR A 104 -19.39 -12.78 -17.63
C THR A 104 -20.56 -12.31 -18.50
N SER A 105 -21.37 -11.35 -18.02
CA SER A 105 -22.56 -10.85 -18.72
C SER A 105 -22.24 -10.27 -20.10
N VAL A 106 -21.15 -9.51 -20.21
CA VAL A 106 -20.69 -8.88 -21.46
C VAL A 106 -19.67 -9.75 -22.19
N SER A 107 -18.69 -10.29 -21.46
CA SER A 107 -17.60 -11.08 -22.05
C SER A 107 -17.02 -12.06 -21.04
N ARG A 108 -16.64 -13.25 -21.51
CA ARG A 108 -15.91 -14.25 -20.73
C ARG A 108 -14.40 -14.14 -20.86
N SER A 109 -13.90 -13.19 -21.63
CA SER A 109 -12.48 -12.98 -21.90
C SER A 109 -12.00 -11.66 -21.35
N ARG A 110 -10.77 -11.64 -20.84
CA ARG A 110 -10.06 -10.43 -20.44
C ARG A 110 -8.65 -10.46 -21.04
N PRO A 111 -8.11 -9.33 -21.52
CA PRO A 111 -6.73 -9.30 -22.00
C PRO A 111 -5.77 -9.62 -20.85
N LEU A 112 -4.65 -10.30 -21.14
CA LEU A 112 -3.65 -10.68 -20.14
C LEU A 112 -3.23 -9.52 -19.21
N ARG A 113 -3.09 -8.31 -19.76
CA ARG A 113 -2.78 -7.10 -18.99
C ARG A 113 -3.80 -6.83 -17.88
N SER A 114 -5.09 -7.06 -18.13
CA SER A 114 -6.13 -6.89 -17.10
C SER A 114 -6.01 -7.93 -15.99
N TRP A 115 -5.65 -9.18 -16.32
CA TRP A 115 -5.36 -10.20 -15.31
C TRP A 115 -4.18 -9.80 -14.43
N GLN A 116 -3.09 -9.33 -15.03
CA GLN A 116 -1.89 -8.92 -14.31
C GLN A 116 -2.16 -7.72 -13.39
N ARG A 117 -2.92 -6.71 -13.86
CA ARG A 117 -3.32 -5.56 -13.03
C ARG A 117 -4.18 -5.98 -11.84
N MET A 118 -5.21 -6.80 -12.08
CA MET A 118 -6.07 -7.31 -11.00
C MET A 118 -5.28 -8.17 -10.01
N LEU A 119 -4.38 -9.05 -10.49
CA LEU A 119 -3.56 -9.89 -9.62
C LEU A 119 -2.54 -9.07 -8.82
N GLY A 120 -1.95 -8.03 -9.41
CA GLY A 120 -1.06 -7.12 -8.70
C GLY A 120 -1.77 -6.44 -7.53
N TRP A 121 -2.98 -5.94 -7.77
CA TRP A 121 -3.79 -5.32 -6.72
C TRP A 121 -4.22 -6.32 -5.64
N ALA A 122 -4.67 -7.52 -6.04
CA ALA A 122 -5.07 -8.56 -5.09
C ALA A 122 -3.88 -9.07 -4.26
N ASN A 123 -2.70 -9.17 -4.87
CA ASN A 123 -1.48 -9.54 -4.18
C ASN A 123 -1.05 -8.46 -3.17
N TRP A 124 -1.25 -7.17 -3.48
CA TRP A 124 -1.00 -6.08 -2.53
C TRP A 124 -1.90 -6.21 -1.29
N MET A 125 -3.18 -6.58 -1.46
CA MET A 125 -4.11 -6.80 -0.33
C MET A 125 -3.68 -7.95 0.59
N LEU A 126 -2.90 -8.92 0.10
CA LEU A 126 -2.43 -10.05 0.91
C LEU A 126 -1.49 -9.62 2.04
N ASN A 127 -0.90 -8.43 1.97
CA ASN A 127 -0.10 -7.88 3.07
C ASN A 127 -0.95 -7.65 4.34
N ALA A 128 -2.24 -7.30 4.20
CA ALA A 128 -3.17 -7.26 5.32
C ALA A 128 -3.97 -8.56 5.48
N TYR A 129 -4.31 -9.23 4.38
CA TYR A 129 -5.21 -10.39 4.39
C TYR A 129 -4.50 -11.66 3.88
N PRO A 130 -3.46 -12.15 4.59
CA PRO A 130 -2.62 -13.25 4.10
C PRO A 130 -3.40 -14.55 3.89
N LEU A 131 -4.49 -14.75 4.65
CA LEU A 131 -5.37 -15.92 4.53
C LEU A 131 -6.11 -16.00 3.19
N LEU A 132 -6.18 -14.91 2.41
CA LEU A 132 -6.82 -14.89 1.10
C LEU A 132 -5.91 -15.43 -0.02
N LYS A 133 -4.62 -15.65 0.26
CA LYS A 133 -3.61 -16.09 -0.71
C LYS A 133 -4.02 -17.33 -1.55
N PRO A 134 -4.65 -18.38 -0.98
CA PRO A 134 -5.06 -19.55 -1.77
C PRO A 134 -5.98 -19.21 -2.96
N ALA A 135 -6.77 -18.15 -2.84
CA ALA A 135 -7.74 -17.75 -3.87
C ALA A 135 -7.08 -17.23 -5.16
N LEU A 136 -5.82 -16.79 -5.11
CA LEU A 136 -5.11 -16.29 -6.30
C LEU A 136 -4.48 -17.42 -7.13
N ARG A 137 -4.42 -18.65 -6.60
CA ARG A 137 -3.71 -19.78 -7.23
C ARG A 137 -4.27 -20.11 -8.61
N SER A 138 -5.59 -20.20 -8.75
CA SER A 138 -6.23 -20.54 -10.03
C SER A 138 -5.96 -19.48 -11.09
N SER A 139 -5.94 -18.21 -10.71
CA SER A 139 -5.63 -17.09 -11.59
C SER A 139 -4.17 -17.08 -12.05
N TYR A 140 -3.21 -17.27 -11.14
CA TYR A 140 -1.79 -17.38 -11.52
C TYR A 140 -1.54 -18.59 -12.43
N ALA A 141 -2.11 -19.75 -12.10
CA ALA A 141 -2.04 -20.93 -12.97
C ALA A 141 -2.65 -20.65 -14.36
N LYS A 142 -3.76 -19.90 -14.40
CA LYS A 142 -4.45 -19.56 -15.64
C LYS A 142 -3.63 -18.66 -16.55
N ILE A 143 -2.82 -17.74 -16.01
CA ILE A 143 -1.99 -16.84 -16.81
C ILE A 143 -0.54 -17.29 -16.98
N SER A 144 -0.14 -18.38 -16.32
CA SER A 144 1.21 -18.93 -16.43
C SER A 144 1.63 -19.17 -17.88
N GLY A 145 2.88 -18.79 -18.19
CA GLY A 145 3.49 -18.91 -19.51
C GLY A 145 2.96 -17.93 -20.58
N LYS A 146 1.99 -17.07 -20.26
CA LYS A 146 1.43 -16.11 -21.22
C LYS A 146 2.20 -14.79 -21.16
N VAL A 147 2.56 -14.27 -22.32
CA VAL A 147 3.39 -13.06 -22.44
C VAL A 147 2.76 -11.95 -23.28
N ILE A 148 1.78 -12.28 -24.12
CA ILE A 148 1.15 -11.30 -25.03
C ILE A 148 0.11 -10.50 -24.25
N ALA A 149 0.43 -9.25 -23.93
CA ALA A 149 -0.37 -8.38 -23.05
C ALA A 149 -1.84 -8.22 -23.46
N HIS A 150 -2.12 -8.12 -24.76
CA HIS A 150 -3.47 -7.92 -25.30
C HIS A 150 -4.18 -9.23 -25.68
N ALA A 151 -3.51 -10.39 -25.52
CA ALA A 151 -4.13 -11.66 -25.86
C ALA A 151 -5.33 -11.94 -24.95
N PRO A 152 -6.47 -12.38 -25.53
CA PRO A 152 -7.66 -12.73 -24.75
C PRO A 152 -7.38 -13.98 -23.90
N VAL A 153 -7.65 -13.90 -22.59
CA VAL A 153 -7.57 -15.01 -21.66
C VAL A 153 -8.95 -15.24 -21.03
N LEU A 154 -9.49 -16.44 -21.23
CA LEU A 154 -10.83 -16.81 -20.78
C LEU A 154 -10.92 -17.04 -19.27
N LEU A 155 -12.00 -16.57 -18.66
CA LEU A 155 -12.42 -16.89 -17.30
C LEU A 155 -13.00 -18.31 -17.24
N ASN A 156 -12.44 -19.15 -16.37
CA ASN A 156 -12.98 -20.48 -16.08
C ASN A 156 -13.70 -20.51 -14.71
N LYS A 157 -14.45 -21.58 -14.45
CA LYS A 157 -15.24 -21.72 -13.21
C LYS A 157 -14.38 -21.63 -11.95
N ALA A 158 -13.16 -22.18 -11.98
CA ALA A 158 -12.24 -22.15 -10.84
C ALA A 158 -11.81 -20.72 -10.51
N VAL A 159 -11.39 -19.95 -11.51
CA VAL A 159 -11.02 -18.53 -11.34
C VAL A 159 -12.18 -17.71 -10.82
N ILE A 160 -13.37 -17.85 -11.42
CA ILE A 160 -14.55 -17.08 -11.00
C ILE A 160 -14.86 -17.39 -9.54
N ARG A 161 -14.95 -18.68 -9.18
CA ARG A 161 -15.22 -19.10 -7.80
C ARG A 161 -14.19 -18.55 -6.82
N ASP A 162 -12.91 -18.71 -7.11
CA ASP A 162 -11.85 -18.34 -6.17
C ASP A 162 -11.75 -16.82 -6.00
N LEU A 163 -11.86 -16.05 -7.09
CA LEU A 163 -11.87 -14.59 -7.04
C LEU A 163 -13.15 -14.03 -6.37
N SER A 164 -14.32 -14.62 -6.62
CA SER A 164 -15.54 -14.27 -5.89
C SER A 164 -15.38 -14.55 -4.40
N TRP A 165 -14.84 -15.71 -4.04
CA TRP A 165 -14.53 -16.06 -2.65
C TRP A 165 -13.58 -15.03 -2.01
N PHE A 166 -12.55 -14.58 -2.73
CA PHE A 166 -11.65 -13.52 -2.26
C PHE A 166 -12.42 -12.23 -1.95
N ALA A 167 -13.26 -11.77 -2.89
CA ALA A 167 -14.03 -10.53 -2.74
C ALA A 167 -15.05 -10.62 -1.59
N ASP A 168 -15.72 -11.75 -1.43
CA ASP A 168 -16.71 -11.96 -0.37
C ASP A 168 -16.04 -11.98 1.01
N HIS A 169 -14.90 -12.66 1.14
CA HIS A 169 -14.16 -12.69 2.40
C HIS A 169 -13.58 -11.33 2.73
N LEU A 170 -13.12 -10.58 1.73
CA LEU A 170 -12.62 -9.22 1.94
C LEU A 170 -13.72 -8.25 2.38
N ALA A 171 -14.95 -8.44 1.88
CA ALA A 171 -16.12 -7.66 2.30
C ALA A 171 -16.49 -7.94 3.77
N LEU A 172 -16.37 -9.19 4.21
CA LEU A 172 -16.69 -9.64 5.57
C LEU A 172 -15.55 -9.40 6.57
N ALA A 173 -14.31 -9.29 6.10
CA ALA A 173 -13.16 -9.13 6.97
C ALA A 173 -13.25 -7.81 7.75
N SER A 174 -13.13 -7.90 9.07
CA SER A 174 -12.89 -6.74 9.92
C SER A 174 -11.50 -6.18 9.66
N CYS A 175 -11.33 -4.89 9.94
CA CYS A 175 -10.02 -4.24 9.91
C CYS A 175 -8.97 -5.08 10.65
N VAL A 176 -7.84 -5.32 9.99
CA VAL A 176 -6.76 -6.11 10.60
C VAL A 176 -6.13 -5.24 11.68
N ARG A 177 -6.29 -5.61 12.96
CA ARG A 177 -5.52 -4.99 14.05
C ARG A 177 -4.22 -5.77 14.16
N LEU A 178 -3.17 -5.27 13.51
CA LEU A 178 -1.88 -5.96 13.48
C LEU A 178 -1.13 -5.89 14.82
N LEU A 179 -1.48 -4.92 15.67
CA LEU A 179 -0.98 -4.79 17.03
C LEU A 179 -2.19 -4.45 17.93
N ASP A 180 -2.38 -5.23 18.99
CA ASP A 180 -3.23 -4.82 20.12
C ASP A 180 -2.23 -4.59 21.25
N ALA A 181 -1.86 -3.33 21.48
CA ALA A 181 -0.88 -3.00 22.49
C ALA A 181 -1.56 -3.13 23.85
N THR A 182 -1.46 -4.31 24.48
CA THR A 182 -2.12 -4.53 25.77
C THR A 182 -1.54 -3.72 26.90
N ILE A 183 -0.32 -3.18 26.81
CA ILE A 183 0.28 -2.16 27.70
C ILE A 183 1.61 -1.71 27.02
N TRP A 184 1.87 -0.39 26.96
CA TRP A 184 3.21 0.19 26.77
C TRP A 184 3.71 0.73 28.11
#